data_AF-A0A7S2TI14-F1
#
_entry.id   AF-A0A7S2TI14-F1
#
_cell.length_a   1.000
_cell.length_b   1.000
_cell.length_c   1.000
_cell.angle_alpha   90.00
_cell.angle_beta   90.00
_cell.angle_gamma   90.00
#
_symmetry.space_group_name_H-M   'P 1'
#
loop_
_entity.id
_entity.type
_entity.pdbx_description
1 polymer ?
#
loop_
_entity_poly.entity_id
_entity_poly.type
_entity_poly.pdbx_seq_one_letter_code
_entity_poly.pdbx_strand_id
1 'polypeptide(L)'
;MGGSDSKNMKALEVSNVAAQQELLRISWRLACNSYGGAESQRSLVGDDEKMLVGTPTLKPSSLRTQSSTSMKTEMEDSDLRKFHEEFVDQFLTYCPDLKHAYPIGYLIIAKMIISFISSMVNEKQMEPMIARFARSHVKYDLDQNHFNGFGHALVLTIQKRLGKIATVGLVQIWSKVMRNLVGCMWVSYCKEKKKHAAAAASKSQRSRFSSMSSSTL
;
A
#
# COMPACT_ATOMS: atom_id res chain seq x y z
N MET A 1 24.82 -27.44 28.65
CA MET A 1 25.20 -26.12 28.09
C MET A 1 24.66 -26.07 26.66
N GLY A 2 23.64 -25.27 26.36
CA GLY A 2 23.03 -25.22 25.01
C GLY A 2 21.87 -24.24 24.85
N GLY A 3 21.72 -23.26 25.76
CA GLY A 3 20.56 -22.35 25.79
C GLY A 3 20.85 -20.90 25.38
N SER A 4 22.12 -20.50 25.24
CA SER A 4 22.49 -19.10 24.95
C SER A 4 22.49 -18.74 23.46
N ASP A 5 22.83 -19.68 22.58
CA ASP A 5 22.97 -19.37 21.14
C ASP A 5 21.61 -19.18 20.44
N SER A 6 20.58 -19.91 20.87
CA SER A 6 19.22 -19.80 20.28
C SER A 6 18.53 -18.46 20.60
N LYS A 7 18.80 -17.88 21.78
CA LYS A 7 18.25 -16.57 22.17
C LYS A 7 18.93 -15.43 21.39
N ASN A 8 20.23 -15.52 21.16
CA ASN A 8 20.97 -14.53 20.37
C ASN A 8 20.61 -14.56 18.89
N MET A 9 20.40 -15.74 18.29
CA MET A 9 19.92 -15.83 16.90
C MET A 9 18.54 -15.20 16.71
N LYS A 10 17.58 -15.49 17.60
CA LYS A 10 16.23 -14.89 17.50
C LYS A 10 16.25 -13.38 17.69
N ALA A 11 17.11 -12.86 18.59
CA ALA A 11 17.25 -11.43 18.79
C ALA A 11 17.85 -10.72 17.56
N LEU A 12 18.86 -11.33 16.91
CA LEU A 12 19.42 -10.82 15.65
C LEU A 12 18.38 -10.84 14.52
N GLU A 13 17.59 -11.89 14.42
CA GLU A 13 16.56 -12.05 13.39
C GLU A 13 15.43 -11.03 13.55
N VAL A 14 14.98 -10.78 14.79
CA VAL A 14 13.99 -9.74 15.11
C VAL A 14 14.54 -8.33 14.83
N SER A 15 15.81 -8.06 15.16
CA SER A 15 16.48 -6.79 14.85
C SER A 15 16.57 -6.54 13.34
N ASN A 16 16.86 -7.58 12.56
CA ASN A 16 16.92 -7.50 11.11
C ASN A 16 15.53 -7.24 10.47
N VAL A 17 14.48 -7.87 10.99
CA VAL A 17 13.10 -7.63 10.51
C VAL A 17 12.65 -6.18 10.79
N ALA A 18 12.90 -5.67 12.00
CA ALA A 18 12.55 -4.29 12.35
C ALA A 18 13.30 -3.27 11.50
N ALA A 19 14.59 -3.49 11.24
CA ALA A 19 15.38 -2.64 10.35
C ALA A 19 14.86 -2.66 8.90
N GLN A 20 14.49 -3.84 8.39
CA GLN A 20 13.90 -3.97 7.05
C GLN A 20 12.55 -3.24 6.96
N GLN A 21 11.72 -3.33 8.00
CA GLN A 21 10.44 -2.63 8.07
C GLN A 21 10.62 -1.11 8.06
N GLU A 22 11.57 -0.57 8.82
CA GLU A 22 11.81 0.88 8.81
C GLU A 22 12.41 1.36 7.49
N LEU A 23 13.30 0.57 6.86
CA LEU A 23 13.80 0.87 5.51
C LEU A 23 12.67 0.91 4.47
N LEU A 24 11.73 -0.04 4.51
CA LEU A 24 10.54 -0.02 3.66
C LEU A 24 9.68 1.22 3.92
N ARG A 25 9.51 1.59 5.20
CA ARG A 25 8.71 2.75 5.59
C ARG A 25 9.32 4.08 5.12
N ILE A 26 10.62 4.25 5.31
CA ILE A 26 11.36 5.44 4.87
C ILE A 26 11.37 5.51 3.35
N SER A 27 11.72 4.42 2.67
CA SER A 27 11.76 4.39 1.21
C SER A 27 10.39 4.59 0.58
N TRP A 28 9.31 4.10 1.18
CA TRP A 28 7.95 4.41 0.75
C TRP A 28 7.64 5.91 0.85
N ARG A 29 7.94 6.53 1.99
CA ARG A 29 7.75 7.98 2.18
C ARG A 29 8.52 8.79 1.16
N LEU A 30 9.78 8.41 0.89
CA LEU A 30 10.59 9.05 -0.13
C LEU A 30 10.01 8.84 -1.52
N ALA A 31 9.56 7.63 -1.87
CA ALA A 31 8.94 7.36 -3.17
C ALA A 31 7.63 8.17 -3.36
N CYS A 32 6.86 8.38 -2.30
CA CYS A 32 5.67 9.22 -2.35
C CYS A 32 6.03 10.70 -2.45
N ASN A 33 7.01 11.20 -1.69
CA ASN A 33 7.33 12.63 -1.58
C ASN A 33 8.47 13.10 -2.51
N SER A 34 8.94 12.25 -3.42
CA SER A 34 9.98 12.57 -4.39
C SER A 34 9.43 13.47 -5.49
N TYR A 35 9.08 14.71 -5.12
CA TYR A 35 9.33 15.97 -5.84
C TYR A 35 8.91 17.17 -4.98
N GLY A 36 9.52 17.32 -3.79
CA GLY A 36 9.35 18.49 -2.93
C GLY A 36 10.69 18.96 -2.36
N GLY A 37 11.52 19.60 -3.20
CA GLY A 37 12.61 20.52 -2.81
C GLY A 37 13.67 20.00 -1.84
N ALA A 38 14.89 19.85 -2.34
CA ALA A 38 16.12 19.61 -1.57
C ALA A 38 16.52 20.78 -0.63
N GLU A 39 15.58 21.60 -0.14
CA GLU A 39 15.87 22.85 0.58
C GLU A 39 15.22 22.96 1.97
N SER A 40 14.43 21.97 2.43
CA SER A 40 13.77 22.01 3.74
C SER A 40 14.27 20.96 4.73
N GLN A 41 15.58 20.72 4.78
CA GLN A 41 16.23 19.96 5.87
C GLN A 41 17.39 20.72 6.51
N ARG A 42 17.22 22.01 6.75
CA ARG A 42 18.12 22.78 7.62
C ARG A 42 17.33 23.69 8.56
N SER A 43 16.91 23.14 9.70
CA SER A 43 16.82 23.85 10.99
C SER A 43 16.19 22.92 12.04
N LEU A 44 17.02 22.04 12.61
CA LEU A 44 16.81 21.46 13.94
C LEU A 44 18.20 21.32 14.58
N VAL A 45 18.86 22.44 14.79
CA VAL A 45 19.94 22.59 15.77
C VAL A 45 19.52 23.78 16.62
N GLY A 46 19.50 23.56 17.94
CA GLY A 46 18.83 24.40 18.92
C GLY A 46 19.42 25.80 19.07
N ASP A 47 18.71 26.61 19.84
CA ASP A 47 19.31 27.49 20.83
C ASP A 47 18.27 27.79 21.91
N ASP A 48 18.60 27.36 23.12
CA ASP A 48 17.96 27.76 24.37
C ASP A 48 18.43 29.16 24.78
N GLU A 49 17.53 29.87 25.48
CA GLU A 49 17.81 30.85 26.55
C GLU A 49 18.43 32.24 26.20
N LYS A 50 17.61 33.32 26.25
CA LYS A 50 17.47 34.21 27.44
C LYS A 50 16.65 35.51 27.19
N MET A 51 15.64 35.68 28.06
CA MET A 51 15.29 36.86 28.88
C MET A 51 15.33 38.30 28.31
N LEU A 52 14.17 38.98 28.22
CA LEU A 52 13.74 40.12 29.09
C LEU A 52 12.55 40.93 28.49
N VAL A 53 11.47 41.00 29.28
CA VAL A 53 10.56 42.13 29.58
C VAL A 53 10.09 43.08 28.46
N GLY A 54 8.75 43.14 28.30
CA GLY A 54 8.05 44.32 27.76
C GLY A 54 6.71 43.99 27.08
N THR A 55 5.60 44.03 27.82
CA THR A 55 4.24 44.18 27.23
C THR A 55 4.03 45.64 26.82
N PRO A 56 3.36 45.90 25.68
CA PRO A 56 1.96 46.26 25.78
C PRO A 56 1.05 45.66 24.69
N THR A 57 -0.18 45.40 25.14
CA THR A 57 -1.40 44.98 24.48
C THR A 57 -1.69 45.67 23.13
N LEU A 58 -1.85 44.89 22.06
CA LEU A 58 -2.65 45.23 20.89
C LEU A 58 -3.46 44.02 20.40
N LYS A 59 -4.69 44.32 19.95
CA LYS A 59 -5.83 43.46 19.64
C LYS A 59 -5.54 42.19 18.80
N PRO A 60 -6.34 41.12 18.96
CA PRO A 60 -6.24 39.91 18.16
C PRO A 60 -6.77 40.16 16.75
N SER A 61 -5.89 40.48 15.81
CA SER A 61 -6.16 40.29 14.40
C SER A 61 -6.03 38.79 14.11
N SER A 62 -7.16 38.14 13.85
CA SER A 62 -7.22 36.76 13.35
C SER A 62 -6.54 36.67 11.98
N LEU A 63 -5.21 36.56 11.97
CA LEU A 63 -4.41 36.14 10.83
C LEU A 63 -4.44 34.61 10.76
N ARG A 64 -5.54 34.12 10.21
CA ARG A 64 -5.66 32.97 9.31
C ARG A 64 -4.41 32.09 9.16
N THR A 65 -4.23 31.14 10.08
CA THR A 65 -3.37 29.96 9.91
C THR A 65 -4.02 28.88 9.01
N GLN A 66 -4.57 29.25 7.84
CA GLN A 66 -5.20 28.29 6.91
C GLN A 66 -4.32 27.94 5.70
N SER A 67 -3.19 28.62 5.50
CA SER A 67 -2.38 28.46 4.27
C SER A 67 -1.50 27.20 4.30
N SER A 68 -0.89 26.85 5.44
CA SER A 68 0.04 25.71 5.52
C SER A 68 -0.65 24.33 5.45
N THR A 69 -1.92 24.21 5.83
CA THR A 69 -2.67 22.93 5.77
C THR A 69 -3.22 22.69 4.36
N SER A 70 -3.65 23.76 3.67
CA SER A 70 -4.17 23.68 2.29
C SER A 70 -3.07 23.26 1.31
N MET A 71 -1.89 23.90 1.37
CA MET A 71 -0.79 23.58 0.46
C MET A 71 -0.17 22.20 0.70
N LYS A 72 -0.12 21.73 1.96
CA LYS A 72 0.33 20.35 2.26
C LYS A 72 -0.59 19.30 1.66
N THR A 73 -1.90 19.51 1.76
CA THR A 73 -2.90 18.55 1.24
C THR A 73 -2.88 18.49 -0.28
N GLU A 74 -2.74 19.63 -0.97
CA GLU A 74 -2.66 19.69 -2.43
C GLU A 74 -1.35 19.10 -2.98
N MET A 75 -0.23 19.32 -2.29
CA MET A 75 1.06 18.76 -2.68
C MET A 75 1.11 17.23 -2.48
N GLU A 76 0.56 16.72 -1.37
CA GLU A 76 0.44 15.28 -1.13
C GLU A 76 -0.46 14.57 -2.17
N ASP A 77 -1.53 15.23 -2.63
CA ASP A 77 -2.43 14.66 -3.65
C ASP A 77 -1.79 14.64 -5.04
N SER A 78 -1.04 15.69 -5.41
CA SER A 78 -0.31 15.79 -6.68
C SER A 78 0.76 14.70 -6.83
N ASP A 79 1.53 14.45 -5.77
CA ASP A 79 2.59 13.45 -5.82
C ASP A 79 2.03 12.02 -5.84
N LEU A 80 0.93 11.78 -5.14
CA LEU A 80 0.24 10.50 -5.15
C LEU A 80 -0.41 10.22 -6.52
N ARG A 81 -0.91 11.25 -7.20
CA ARG A 81 -1.43 11.14 -8.56
C ARG A 81 -0.33 10.73 -9.54
N LYS A 82 0.83 11.38 -9.49
CA LYS A 82 1.99 11.01 -10.34
C LYS A 82 2.46 9.58 -10.06
N PHE A 83 2.52 9.18 -8.79
CA PHE A 83 2.86 7.80 -8.44
C PHE A 83 1.88 6.81 -9.09
N HIS A 84 0.58 7.11 -9.01
CA HIS A 84 -0.45 6.27 -9.63
C HIS A 84 -0.31 6.21 -11.14
N GLU A 85 -0.09 7.33 -11.83
CA GLU A 85 0.09 7.36 -13.28
C GLU A 85 1.27 6.48 -13.72
N GLU A 86 2.42 6.61 -13.06
CA GLU A 86 3.58 5.76 -13.33
C GLU A 86 3.32 4.28 -13.04
N PHE A 87 2.60 4.00 -11.96
CA PHE A 87 2.18 2.65 -11.62
C PHE A 87 1.27 2.05 -12.69
N VAL A 88 0.29 2.81 -13.20
CA VAL A 88 -0.63 2.35 -14.24
C VAL A 88 0.11 2.03 -15.53
N ASP A 89 1.03 2.89 -15.96
CA ASP A 89 1.82 2.67 -17.18
C ASP A 89 2.61 1.36 -17.08
N GLN A 90 3.26 1.12 -15.94
CA GLN A 90 3.99 -0.13 -15.69
C GLN A 90 3.02 -1.32 -15.61
N PHE A 91 1.93 -1.19 -14.88
CA PHE A 91 0.98 -2.29 -14.65
C PHE A 91 0.31 -2.76 -15.93
N LEU A 92 -0.14 -1.83 -16.78
CA LEU A 92 -0.79 -2.16 -18.06
C LEU A 92 0.20 -2.67 -19.10
N THR A 93 1.51 -2.45 -18.92
CA THR A 93 2.54 -3.13 -19.71
C THR A 93 2.57 -4.63 -19.41
N TYR A 94 2.34 -5.03 -18.14
CA TYR A 94 2.26 -6.43 -17.74
C TYR A 94 0.87 -7.05 -17.97
N CYS A 95 -0.19 -6.27 -17.81
CA CYS A 95 -1.59 -6.72 -17.83
C CYS A 95 -2.43 -5.89 -18.83
N PRO A 96 -2.11 -5.95 -20.14
CA PRO A 96 -2.76 -5.10 -21.14
C PRO A 96 -4.25 -5.38 -21.30
N ASP A 97 -4.69 -6.61 -21.04
CA ASP A 97 -6.07 -7.07 -21.10
C ASP A 97 -6.95 -6.43 -20.02
N LEU A 98 -6.37 -5.98 -18.90
CA LEU A 98 -7.10 -5.27 -17.86
C LEU A 98 -7.37 -3.80 -18.18
N LYS A 99 -6.90 -3.25 -19.30
CA LYS A 99 -7.03 -1.82 -19.64
C LYS A 99 -8.47 -1.30 -19.55
N HIS A 100 -9.46 -2.11 -19.93
CA HIS A 100 -10.88 -1.74 -19.89
C HIS A 100 -11.55 -2.01 -18.54
N ALA A 101 -11.00 -2.91 -17.74
CA ALA A 101 -11.49 -3.24 -16.40
C ALA A 101 -10.84 -2.36 -15.31
N TYR A 102 -9.75 -1.66 -15.64
CA TYR A 102 -9.01 -0.85 -14.70
C TYR A 102 -9.83 0.37 -14.25
N PRO A 103 -9.94 0.63 -12.93
CA PRO A 103 -10.75 1.73 -12.43
C PRO A 103 -10.19 3.09 -12.85
N ILE A 104 -11.08 3.98 -13.27
CA ILE A 104 -10.74 5.33 -13.77
C ILE A 104 -10.28 6.27 -12.62
N GLY A 105 -10.48 5.88 -11.35
CA GLY A 105 -10.17 6.70 -10.18
C GLY A 105 -8.84 6.38 -9.50
N TYR A 106 -7.84 7.25 -9.67
CA TYR A 106 -6.50 7.08 -9.07
C TYR A 106 -6.52 6.97 -7.54
N LEU A 107 -7.41 7.70 -6.87
CA LEU A 107 -7.52 7.70 -5.41
C LEU A 107 -7.85 6.33 -4.85
N ILE A 108 -8.61 5.49 -5.56
CA ILE A 108 -8.98 4.15 -5.07
C ILE A 108 -7.76 3.25 -5.04
N ILE A 109 -7.00 3.24 -6.15
CA ILE A 109 -5.79 2.43 -6.28
C ILE A 109 -4.68 2.95 -5.37
N ALA A 110 -4.48 4.27 -5.34
CA ALA A 110 -3.48 4.88 -4.49
C ALA A 110 -3.76 4.64 -2.99
N LYS A 111 -5.02 4.80 -2.55
CA LYS A 111 -5.41 4.46 -1.17
C LYS A 111 -5.29 2.96 -0.89
N MET A 112 -5.60 2.11 -1.87
CA MET A 112 -5.36 0.67 -1.76
C MET A 112 -3.89 0.40 -1.50
N ILE A 113 -2.98 0.93 -2.34
CA ILE A 113 -1.53 0.75 -2.22
C ILE A 113 -1.01 1.30 -0.88
N ILE A 114 -1.43 2.50 -0.47
CA ILE A 114 -1.04 3.10 0.82
C ILE A 114 -1.51 2.22 1.98
N SER A 115 -2.78 1.83 2.00
CA SER A 115 -3.33 0.95 3.02
C SER A 115 -2.59 -0.37 3.03
N PHE A 116 -2.22 -0.86 1.86
CA PHE A 116 -1.48 -2.10 1.69
C PHE A 116 -0.12 -2.03 2.37
N ILE A 117 0.70 -1.06 1.97
CA ILE A 117 2.07 -0.88 2.46
C ILE A 117 2.05 -0.57 3.96
N SER A 118 1.07 0.22 4.42
CA SER A 118 0.92 0.54 5.84
C SER A 118 0.61 -0.68 6.70
N SER A 119 -0.17 -1.65 6.19
CA SER A 119 -0.41 -2.91 6.90
C SER A 119 0.73 -3.92 6.76
N MET A 120 1.62 -3.81 5.77
CA MET A 120 2.84 -4.64 5.75
C MET A 120 3.76 -4.31 6.92
N VAL A 121 3.75 -3.07 7.38
CA VAL A 121 4.46 -2.62 8.59
C VAL A 121 3.74 -3.11 9.87
N ASN A 122 2.50 -3.59 9.76
CA ASN A 122 1.69 -4.05 10.89
C ASN A 122 1.00 -5.39 10.58
N GLU A 123 1.74 -6.50 10.76
CA GLU A 123 1.33 -7.87 10.41
C GLU A 123 -0.09 -8.25 10.86
N LYS A 124 -0.56 -7.74 12.02
CA LYS A 124 -1.89 -8.03 12.57
C LYS A 124 -3.05 -7.59 11.68
N GLN A 125 -2.83 -6.66 10.75
CA GLN A 125 -3.86 -6.14 9.86
C GLN A 125 -3.80 -6.75 8.44
N MET A 126 -2.78 -7.55 8.14
CA MET A 126 -2.52 -8.01 6.80
C MET A 126 -3.55 -9.03 6.32
N GLU A 127 -3.84 -10.06 7.11
CA GLU A 127 -4.79 -11.12 6.75
C GLU A 127 -6.24 -10.62 6.48
N PRO A 128 -6.88 -9.83 7.35
CA PRO A 128 -8.25 -9.35 7.09
C PRO A 128 -8.32 -8.43 5.86
N MET A 129 -7.27 -7.64 5.63
CA MET A 129 -7.17 -6.77 4.47
C MET A 129 -6.99 -7.57 3.17
N ILE A 130 -6.10 -8.57 3.17
CA ILE A 130 -5.93 -9.51 2.05
C ILE A 130 -7.24 -10.22 1.72
N ALA A 131 -7.96 -10.71 2.73
CA ALA A 131 -9.25 -11.37 2.51
C ALA A 131 -10.29 -10.41 1.90
N ARG A 132 -10.32 -9.14 2.35
CA ARG A 132 -11.21 -8.12 1.79
C ARG A 132 -10.90 -7.84 0.32
N PHE A 133 -9.63 -7.63 -0.01
CA PHE A 133 -9.22 -7.36 -1.38
C PHE A 133 -9.42 -8.60 -2.25
N ALA A 134 -9.07 -9.80 -1.81
CA ALA A 134 -9.31 -11.02 -2.56
C ALA A 134 -10.79 -11.15 -2.98
N ARG A 135 -11.73 -10.93 -2.06
CA ARG A 135 -13.17 -10.93 -2.35
C ARG A 135 -13.57 -9.90 -3.41
N SER A 136 -13.07 -8.66 -3.29
CA SER A 136 -13.44 -7.60 -4.24
C SER A 136 -12.91 -7.85 -5.65
N HIS A 137 -11.87 -8.68 -5.80
CA HIS A 137 -11.25 -8.98 -7.09
C HIS A 137 -11.86 -10.18 -7.81
N VAL A 138 -12.64 -11.05 -7.15
CA VAL A 138 -13.24 -12.26 -7.77
C VAL A 138 -14.04 -11.93 -9.02
N LYS A 139 -14.75 -10.79 -9.04
CA LYS A 139 -15.60 -10.36 -10.16
C LYS A 139 -14.84 -10.01 -11.46
N TYR A 140 -13.52 -9.84 -11.40
CA TYR A 140 -12.71 -9.48 -12.57
C TYR A 140 -12.02 -10.69 -13.22
N ASP A 141 -12.30 -11.90 -12.74
CA ASP A 141 -11.76 -13.16 -13.29
C ASP A 141 -10.23 -13.19 -13.48
N LEU A 142 -9.51 -12.58 -12.53
CA LEU A 142 -8.05 -12.50 -12.56
C LEU A 142 -7.38 -13.88 -12.49
N ASP A 143 -6.25 -14.00 -13.16
CA ASP A 143 -5.29 -15.09 -13.03
C ASP A 143 -4.07 -14.68 -12.18
N GLN A 144 -3.12 -15.61 -12.00
CA GLN A 144 -1.91 -15.36 -11.22
C GLN A 144 -0.98 -14.31 -11.84
N ASN A 145 -0.95 -14.20 -13.18
CA ASN A 145 -0.09 -13.26 -13.89
C ASN A 145 -0.50 -11.82 -13.60
N HIS A 146 -1.79 -11.55 -13.43
CA HIS A 146 -2.28 -10.23 -13.02
C HIS A 146 -1.72 -9.78 -11.67
N PHE A 147 -1.69 -10.68 -10.68
CA PHE A 147 -1.12 -10.37 -9.38
C PHE A 147 0.40 -10.20 -9.45
N ASN A 148 1.09 -11.03 -10.23
CA ASN A 148 2.53 -10.88 -10.46
C ASN A 148 2.85 -9.54 -11.15
N GLY A 149 2.07 -9.17 -12.15
CA GLY A 149 2.17 -7.88 -12.84
C GLY A 149 1.99 -6.70 -11.89
N PHE A 150 1.03 -6.78 -10.96
CA PHE A 150 0.86 -5.79 -9.90
C PHE A 150 2.12 -5.65 -9.04
N GLY A 151 2.66 -6.78 -8.59
CA GLY A 151 3.89 -6.82 -7.78
C GLY A 151 5.08 -6.18 -8.49
N HIS A 152 5.33 -6.56 -9.74
CA HIS A 152 6.44 -6.01 -10.54
C HIS A 152 6.26 -4.52 -10.82
N ALA A 153 5.08 -4.10 -11.26
CA ALA A 153 4.79 -2.70 -11.53
C ALA A 153 5.02 -1.81 -10.31
N LEU A 154 4.63 -2.28 -9.12
CA LEU A 154 4.85 -1.51 -7.89
C LEU A 154 6.33 -1.37 -7.55
N VAL A 155 7.12 -2.45 -7.65
CA VAL A 155 8.57 -2.39 -7.40
C VAL A 155 9.26 -1.46 -8.39
N LEU A 156 8.93 -1.53 -9.68
CA LEU A 156 9.49 -0.66 -10.70
C LEU A 156 9.13 0.81 -10.47
N THR A 157 7.89 1.09 -10.06
CA THR A 157 7.44 2.44 -9.73
C THR A 157 8.21 3.00 -8.55
N ILE A 158 8.36 2.22 -7.48
CA ILE A 158 9.14 2.62 -6.30
C ILE A 158 10.60 2.86 -6.67
N GLN A 159 11.20 1.95 -7.45
CA GLN A 159 12.58 2.08 -7.92
C GLN A 159 12.77 3.37 -8.74
N LYS A 160 11.87 3.64 -9.69
CA LYS A 160 11.90 4.84 -10.53
C LYS A 160 11.83 6.11 -9.67
N ARG A 161 10.90 6.16 -8.71
CA ARG A 161 10.66 7.32 -7.84
C ARG A 161 11.79 7.57 -6.84
N LEU A 162 12.45 6.52 -6.37
CA LEU A 162 13.62 6.60 -5.49
C LEU A 162 14.90 7.02 -6.24
N GLY A 163 14.97 6.78 -7.55
CA GLY A 163 16.12 7.14 -8.38
C GLY A 163 17.43 6.57 -7.83
N LYS A 164 18.41 7.44 -7.55
CA LYS A 164 19.74 7.04 -7.05
C LYS A 164 19.72 6.40 -5.66
N ILE A 165 18.64 6.58 -4.89
CA ILE A 165 18.48 5.99 -3.55
C ILE A 165 18.07 4.51 -3.65
N ALA A 166 17.57 4.06 -4.81
CA ALA A 166 17.15 2.69 -5.06
C ALA A 166 18.36 1.74 -5.21
N THR A 167 19.05 1.46 -4.11
CA THR A 167 20.14 0.48 -4.10
C THR A 167 19.62 -0.91 -4.48
N VAL A 168 20.52 -1.76 -5.02
CA VAL A 168 20.18 -3.15 -5.37
C VAL A 168 19.58 -3.90 -4.18
N GLY A 169 20.15 -3.72 -2.98
CA GLY A 169 19.64 -4.33 -1.76
C GLY A 169 18.22 -3.87 -1.41
N LEU A 170 17.94 -2.57 -1.53
CA LEU A 170 16.60 -2.04 -1.26
C LEU A 170 15.56 -2.57 -2.26
N VAL A 171 15.89 -2.63 -3.55
CA VAL A 171 15.01 -3.18 -4.60
C VAL A 171 14.75 -4.67 -4.35
N GLN A 172 15.75 -5.43 -3.90
CA GLN A 172 15.59 -6.84 -3.53
C GLN A 172 14.66 -7.03 -2.32
N ILE A 173 14.76 -6.16 -1.30
CA ILE A 173 13.86 -6.19 -0.15
C ILE A 173 12.42 -5.94 -0.62
N TRP A 174 12.18 -4.89 -1.40
CA TRP A 174 10.87 -4.61 -1.99
C TRP A 174 10.34 -5.78 -2.82
N SER A 175 11.18 -6.36 -3.67
CA SER A 175 10.82 -7.52 -4.50
C SER A 175 10.42 -8.73 -3.66
N LYS A 176 11.17 -9.03 -2.59
CA LYS A 176 10.86 -10.15 -1.69
C LYS A 176 9.50 -9.95 -1.01
N VAL A 177 9.27 -8.74 -0.49
CA VAL A 177 8.02 -8.39 0.18
C VAL A 177 6.84 -8.48 -0.79
N MET A 178 6.98 -7.92 -1.99
CA MET A 178 5.92 -7.97 -3.01
C MET A 178 5.61 -9.38 -3.48
N ARG A 179 6.61 -10.26 -3.61
CA ARG A 179 6.37 -11.68 -3.95
C ARG A 179 5.58 -12.41 -2.87
N ASN A 180 5.96 -12.26 -1.60
CA ASN A 180 5.22 -12.85 -0.48
C ASN A 180 3.77 -12.39 -0.51
N LEU A 181 3.60 -11.10 -0.76
CA LEU A 181 2.30 -10.49 -0.79
C LEU A 181 1.39 -10.98 -1.91
N VAL A 182 1.91 -10.97 -3.12
CA VAL A 182 1.23 -11.50 -4.30
C VAL A 182 0.84 -12.96 -4.07
N GLY A 183 1.72 -13.74 -3.44
CA GLY A 183 1.43 -15.11 -3.02
C GLY A 183 0.22 -15.20 -2.07
N CYS A 184 0.22 -14.42 -0.99
CA CYS A 184 -0.89 -14.41 -0.04
C CYS A 184 -2.21 -13.95 -0.68
N MET A 185 -2.15 -12.92 -1.53
CA MET A 185 -3.31 -12.43 -2.29
C MET A 185 -3.86 -13.48 -3.24
N TRP A 186 -2.99 -14.19 -3.98
CA TRP A 186 -3.39 -15.26 -4.89
C TRP A 186 -4.07 -16.42 -4.15
N VAL A 187 -3.47 -16.90 -3.05
CA VAL A 187 -4.07 -17.98 -2.24
C VAL A 187 -5.46 -17.58 -1.73
N SER A 188 -5.58 -16.36 -1.21
CA SER A 188 -6.87 -15.82 -0.74
C SER A 188 -7.88 -15.67 -1.88
N TYR A 189 -7.45 -15.16 -3.03
CA TYR A 189 -8.29 -15.03 -4.24
C TYR A 189 -8.83 -16.38 -4.71
N CYS A 190 -7.98 -17.41 -4.81
CA CYS A 190 -8.42 -18.76 -5.19
C CYS A 190 -9.45 -19.33 -4.21
N LYS A 191 -9.26 -19.09 -2.90
CA LYS A 191 -10.21 -19.50 -1.86
C LYS A 191 -11.57 -18.84 -2.04
N GLU A 192 -11.59 -17.53 -2.29
CA GLU A 192 -12.84 -16.79 -2.49
C GLU A 192 -13.51 -17.14 -3.83
N LYS A 193 -12.75 -17.32 -4.91
CA LYS A 193 -13.26 -17.77 -6.22
C LYS A 193 -13.99 -19.12 -6.09
N LYS A 194 -13.42 -20.08 -5.37
CA LYS A 194 -14.05 -21.39 -5.08
C LYS A 194 -15.35 -21.24 -4.28
N LYS A 195 -15.37 -20.39 -3.24
CA LYS A 195 -16.58 -20.13 -2.44
C LYS A 195 -17.70 -19.51 -3.29
N HIS A 196 -17.37 -18.55 -4.15
CA HIS A 196 -18.32 -17.93 -5.05
C HIS A 196 -18.91 -18.94 -6.06
N ALA A 197 -18.07 -19.81 -6.63
CA ALA A 197 -18.52 -20.87 -7.53
C ALA A 197 -19.46 -21.86 -6.82
N ALA A 198 -19.11 -22.29 -5.61
CA ALA A 198 -19.94 -23.18 -4.80
C ALA A 198 -21.30 -22.55 -4.47
N ALA A 199 -21.30 -21.28 -4.04
CA ALA A 199 -22.54 -20.55 -3.74
C ALA A 199 -23.44 -20.37 -4.97
N ALA A 200 -22.85 -20.15 -6.15
CA ALA A 200 -23.58 -20.07 -7.41
C ALA A 200 -24.20 -21.42 -7.80
N ALA A 201 -23.45 -22.53 -7.66
CA ALA A 201 -23.93 -23.88 -7.94
C ALA A 201 -25.12 -24.25 -7.03
N SER A 202 -25.01 -23.98 -5.72
CA SER A 202 -26.09 -24.24 -4.76
C SER A 202 -27.36 -23.44 -5.06
N LYS A 203 -27.24 -22.17 -5.49
CA LYS A 203 -28.38 -21.35 -5.92
C LYS A 203 -29.06 -21.93 -7.16
N SER A 204 -28.28 -22.37 -8.14
CA SER A 204 -28.79 -23.00 -9.37
C SER A 204 -29.57 -24.29 -9.06
N GLN A 205 -29.02 -25.16 -8.20
CA GLN A 205 -29.71 -26.38 -7.76
C GLN A 205 -31.03 -26.08 -7.04
N ARG A 206 -31.05 -25.08 -6.15
CA ARG A 206 -32.27 -24.67 -5.43
C ARG A 206 -33.35 -24.15 -6.37
N SER A 207 -32.97 -23.38 -7.39
CA SER A 207 -33.91 -22.85 -8.39
C SER A 207 -34.54 -23.95 -9.25
N ARG A 208 -33.73 -24.94 -9.69
CA ARG A 208 -34.23 -26.10 -10.46
C ARG A 208 -35.21 -26.94 -9.65
N PHE A 209 -34.92 -27.18 -8.37
CA PHE A 209 -35.80 -27.95 -7.50
C PHE A 209 -37.14 -27.23 -7.30
N SER A 210 -37.13 -25.90 -7.13
CA SER A 210 -38.34 -25.10 -6.99
C SER A 210 -39.19 -25.06 -8.27
N SER A 211 -38.58 -25.08 -9.46
CA SER A 211 -39.34 -25.10 -10.72
C SER A 211 -39.98 -26.46 -11.02
N MET A 212 -39.37 -27.56 -10.57
CA MET A 212 -39.92 -28.90 -10.76
C MET A 212 -41.12 -29.16 -9.85
N SER A 213 -41.13 -28.65 -8.62
CA SER A 213 -42.26 -28.83 -7.70
C SER A 213 -43.49 -27.95 -8.01
N SER A 214 -43.34 -26.88 -8.82
CA SER A 214 -44.46 -26.07 -9.31
C SER A 214 -45.12 -26.62 -10.58
N SER A 215 -44.53 -27.61 -11.24
CA SER A 215 -45.05 -28.19 -12.49
C SER A 215 -45.86 -29.48 -12.27
N THR A 216 -46.12 -29.86 -11.01
CA THR A 216 -46.78 -31.12 -10.62
C THR A 216 -48.16 -30.93 -9.97
N LEU A 217 -48.74 -29.74 -10.09
CA LEU A 217 -50.12 -29.40 -9.69
C LEU A 217 -50.90 -28.92 -10.91
#